data_AF-A0A1F5KN16-F1
#
_entry.id   AF-A0A1F5KN16-F1
#
_cell.length_a   1.000
_cell.length_b   1.000
_cell.length_c   1.000
_cell.angle_alpha   90.00
_cell.angle_beta   90.00
_cell.angle_gamma   90.00
#
_symmetry.space_group_name_H-M   'P 1'
#
loop_
_entity.id
_entity.type
_entity.pdbx_description
1 polymer ?
#
loop_
_entity_poly.entity_id
_entity_poly.type
_entity_poly.pdbx_seq_one_letter_code
_entity_poly.pdbx_strand_id
1 'polypeptide(L)' 'MNKNVRQQKLKMWKENLKQLEEQLSEIMLKKGQAAQDGDLSENAAYIMAGEDADTLRVQIEQVKKIIQDLEG' A
#
# COMPACT_ATOMS: atom_id res chain seq x y z
N MET A 1 -6.40 25.38 10.60
CA MET A 1 -7.46 24.45 10.15
C MET A 1 -8.42 24.19 11.30
N ASN A 2 -9.74 24.22 11.08
CA ASN A 2 -10.73 23.96 12.14
C ASN A 2 -10.63 22.49 12.61
N LYS A 3 -10.78 22.21 13.92
CA LYS A 3 -10.54 20.88 14.52
C LYS A 3 -11.37 19.77 13.86
N ASN A 4 -12.63 20.05 13.52
CA ASN A 4 -13.53 19.10 12.87
C ASN A 4 -13.04 18.72 11.46
N VAL A 5 -12.51 19.69 10.69
CA VAL A 5 -11.96 19.44 9.35
C VAL A 5 -10.68 18.61 9.42
N ARG A 6 -9.85 18.84 10.45
CA ARG A 6 -8.64 18.04 10.71
C ARG A 6 -8.97 16.58 10.99
N GLN A 7 -9.96 16.34 11.86
CA GLN A 7 -10.40 14.98 12.22
C GLN A 7 -11.02 14.22 11.04
N GLN A 8 -11.83 14.89 10.23
CA GLN A 8 -12.41 14.27 9.02
C GLN A 8 -11.32 13.88 8.01
N LYS A 9 -10.35 14.77 7.75
CA LYS A 9 -9.21 14.46 6.89
C LYS A 9 -8.38 13.30 7.44
N LEU A 10 -8.12 13.30 8.75
CA LEU A 10 -7.37 12.23 9.40
C LEU A 10 -8.08 10.88 9.23
N LYS A 11 -9.40 10.84 9.43
CA LYS A 11 -10.21 9.63 9.20
C LYS A 11 -10.10 9.14 7.76
N MET A 12 -10.27 10.04 6.78
CA MET A 12 -10.15 9.70 5.36
C MET A 12 -8.77 9.12 5.01
N TRP A 13 -7.69 9.74 5.49
CA TRP A 13 -6.34 9.25 5.21
C TRP A 13 -6.04 7.92 5.91
N LYS A 14 -6.56 7.69 7.12
CA LYS A 14 -6.45 6.39 7.82
C LYS A 14 -7.23 5.29 7.09
N GLU A 15 -8.41 5.60 6.56
CA GLU A 15 -9.17 4.68 5.71
C GLU A 15 -8.43 4.36 4.42
N ASN A 16 -7.86 5.38 3.75
CA ASN A 16 -7.03 5.18 2.57
C ASN A 16 -5.78 4.33 2.88
N LEU A 17 -5.10 4.57 3.99
CA LEU A 17 -3.97 3.76 4.44
C LEU A 17 -4.36 2.29 4.60
N LYS A 18 -5.49 2.02 5.26
CA LYS A 18 -6.01 0.65 5.44
C LYS A 18 -6.26 -0.04 4.09
N GLN A 19 -6.85 0.67 3.13
CA GLN A 19 -7.11 0.13 1.79
C GLN A 19 -5.81 -0.19 1.04
N LEU A 20 -4.80 0.67 1.12
CA LEU A 20 -3.50 0.43 0.50
C LEU A 20 -2.78 -0.76 1.15
N GLU A 21 -2.88 -0.91 2.47
CA GLU A 21 -2.31 -2.06 3.20
C GLU A 21 -3.03 -3.38 2.84
N GLU A 22 -4.35 -3.35 2.66
CA GLU A 22 -5.13 -4.50 2.17
C GLU A 22 -4.70 -4.88 0.74
N GLN A 23 -4.59 -3.91 -0.16
CA GLN A 23 -4.13 -4.14 -1.54
C GLN A 23 -2.70 -4.72 -1.58
N LEU A 24 -1.79 -4.20 -0.76
CA LEU A 24 -0.43 -4.71 -0.66
C LEU A 24 -0.44 -6.17 -0.18
N SER A 25 -1.28 -6.50 0.80
CA SER A 25 -1.44 -7.88 1.29
C SER A 25 -1.92 -8.82 0.18
N GLU A 26 -2.90 -8.41 -0.62
CA GLU A 26 -3.40 -9.19 -1.75
C GLU A 26 -2.34 -9.41 -2.84
N ILE A 27 -1.55 -8.37 -3.17
CA ILE A 27 -0.46 -8.48 -4.14
C ILE A 27 0.64 -9.39 -3.62
N MET A 28 0.99 -9.29 -2.35
CA MET A 28 2.00 -10.18 -1.74
C MET A 28 1.52 -11.65 -1.75
N LEU A 29 0.24 -11.90 -1.55
CA LEU A 29 -0.35 -13.24 -1.68
C LEU A 29 -0.23 -13.75 -3.12
N LYS A 30 -0.62 -12.95 -4.12
CA LYS A 30 -0.50 -13.29 -5.55
C LYS A 30 0.95 -13.53 -5.96
N LYS A 31 1.87 -12.69 -5.49
CA LYS A 31 3.31 -12.87 -5.70
C LYS A 31 3.79 -14.19 -5.11
N GLY A 32 3.35 -14.54 -3.90
CA GLY A 32 3.67 -15.81 -3.26
C GLY A 32 3.12 -17.04 -4.01
N GLN A 33 1.95 -16.92 -4.63
CA GLN A 33 1.39 -17.96 -5.50
C GLN A 33 2.20 -18.09 -6.79
N ALA A 34 2.49 -16.98 -7.48
CA ALA A 34 3.34 -16.97 -8.67
C ALA A 34 4.76 -17.47 -8.36
N ALA A 35 5.23 -17.32 -7.12
CA ALA A 35 6.52 -17.85 -6.69
C ALA A 35 6.60 -19.38 -6.66
N GLN A 36 5.46 -20.07 -6.73
CA GLN A 36 5.40 -21.53 -6.81
C GLN A 36 5.56 -22.03 -8.25
N ASP A 37 5.38 -21.14 -9.24
CA ASP A 37 5.49 -21.44 -10.65
C ASP A 37 6.94 -21.27 -11.11
N GLY A 38 7.75 -22.30 -10.88
CA GLY A 38 9.03 -22.53 -11.57
C GLY A 38 10.04 -21.37 -11.49
N ASP A 39 10.58 -20.96 -12.64
CA ASP A 39 11.62 -19.94 -12.73
C ASP A 39 11.05 -18.52 -12.53
N LEU A 40 11.38 -17.94 -11.38
CA LEU A 40 10.91 -16.61 -10.96
C LEU A 40 11.48 -15.47 -11.80
N SER A 41 12.61 -15.70 -12.47
CA SER A 41 13.29 -14.66 -13.26
C SER A 41 12.58 -14.39 -14.59
N GLU A 42 11.78 -15.35 -15.07
CA GLU A 42 10.97 -15.21 -16.29
C GLU A 42 9.47 -15.14 -16.00
N ASN A 43 9.07 -15.39 -14.75
CA ASN A 43 7.68 -15.34 -14.34
C ASN A 43 7.16 -13.89 -14.29
N ALA A 44 6.53 -13.46 -15.39
CA ALA A 44 5.97 -12.11 -15.52
C ALA A 44 4.98 -11.76 -14.39
N ALA A 45 4.19 -12.72 -13.90
CA ALA A 45 3.26 -12.46 -12.80
C ALA A 45 4.00 -12.18 -11.48
N TYR A 46 5.10 -12.89 -11.21
CA TYR A 46 5.94 -12.65 -10.04
C TYR A 46 6.65 -11.29 -10.11
N ILE A 47 7.17 -10.92 -11.29
CA ILE A 47 7.87 -9.65 -11.52
C ILE A 47 6.91 -8.47 -11.36
N MET A 48 5.79 -8.48 -12.08
CA MET A 48 4.79 -7.40 -12.00
C MET A 48 4.23 -7.26 -10.59
N ALA A 49 3.93 -8.36 -9.89
CA ALA A 49 3.48 -8.30 -8.50
C ALA A 49 4.56 -7.73 -7.56
N GLY A 50 5.85 -7.86 -7.90
CA GLY A 50 6.94 -7.18 -7.21
C GLY A 50 6.93 -5.67 -7.41
N GLU A 51 6.82 -5.22 -8.66
CA GLU A 51 6.77 -3.80 -9.02
C GLU A 51 5.53 -3.09 -8.43
N ASP A 52 4.38 -3.75 -8.47
CA ASP A 52 3.14 -3.26 -7.87
C ASP A 52 3.27 -3.13 -6.35
N ALA A 53 3.89 -4.12 -5.69
CA ALA A 53 4.13 -4.08 -4.25
C ALA A 53 5.05 -2.92 -3.85
N ASP A 54 6.11 -2.67 -4.62
CA ASP A 54 7.04 -1.57 -4.34
C ASP A 54 6.39 -0.20 -4.57
N THR A 55 5.55 -0.08 -5.60
CA THR A 55 4.74 1.12 -5.83
C THR A 55 3.80 1.40 -4.66
N LEU A 56 3.06 0.38 -4.19
CA LEU A 56 2.16 0.52 -3.05
C LEU A 56 2.89 0.87 -1.75
N ARG A 57 4.08 0.30 -1.51
CA ARG A 57 4.91 0.66 -0.36
C ARG A 57 5.28 2.14 -0.34
N VAL A 58 5.67 2.69 -1.48
CA VAL A 58 5.96 4.13 -1.59
C VAL A 58 4.72 4.97 -1.30
N GLN A 59 3.56 4.59 -1.83
CA GLN A 59 2.30 5.29 -1.57
C GLN A 59 1.89 5.22 -0.10
N ILE A 60 2.01 4.05 0.53
CA ILE A 60 1.76 3.85 1.96
C ILE A 60 2.62 4.79 2.80
N GLU A 61 3.92 4.87 2.52
CA GLU A 61 4.83 5.74 3.26
C GLU A 61 4.49 7.24 3.07
N GLN A 62 4.05 7.64 1.87
CA GLN A 62 3.56 9.00 1.64
C GLN A 62 2.29 9.29 2.47
N VAL A 63 1.34 8.35 2.49
CA VAL A 63 0.10 8.50 3.28
C VAL A 63 0.39 8.55 4.77
N LYS A 64 1.30 7.71 5.27
CA LYS A 64 1.74 7.75 6.68
C LYS A 64 2.36 9.10 7.05
N LYS A 65 3.19 9.69 6.18
CA LYS A 65 3.74 11.04 6.40
C LYS A 65 2.62 12.10 6.48
N ILE A 66 1.64 12.04 5.58
CA ILE A 66 0.48 12.96 5.62
C ILE A 66 -0.29 12.80 6.93
N ILE A 67 -0.52 11.57 7.39
CA ILE A 67 -1.18 11.30 8.66
C ILE A 67 -0.37 11.88 9.82
N GLN A 68 0.94 11.67 9.86
CA GLN A 68 1.83 12.19 10.89
C GLN A 68 1.80 13.73 10.93
N ASP A 69 1.92 14.39 9.79
CA ASP A 69 1.82 15.85 9.68
C ASP A 69 0.44 16.36 10.14
N LEU A 70 -0.62 15.58 9.88
CA LEU A 70 -1.98 15.86 10.34
C LEU A 70 -2.21 15.54 11.81
N GLU A 71 -1.43 14.69 12.47
CA GLU A 71 -1.53 14.42 13.92
C GLU A 71 -0.75 15.48 14.71
N GLY A 72 0.37 15.97 14.16
CA GLY A 72 1.17 17.05 14.71
C GLY A 72 2.18 16.57 15.74
#